data_AF-A0AA97KBA2-F1
#
_entry.id   AF-A0AA97KBA2-F1
#
_cell.length_a   1.000
_cell.length_b   1.000
_cell.length_c   1.000
_cell.angle_alpha   90.00
_cell.angle_beta   90.00
_cell.angle_gamma   90.00
#
_symmetry.space_group_name_H-M   'P 1'
#
loop_
_entity.id
_entity.type
_entity.pdbx_description
1 polymer ?
#
loop_
_entity_poly.entity_id
_entity_poly.type
_entity_poly.pdbx_seq_one_letter_code
_entity_poly.pdbx_strand_id
1 'polypeptide(L)'
;MAEFTARDIYQAEFDPRAYLEYFNFGGGTLGDEAIEFYLGHFCKTFASGRLKGDTLVDLGSGPTIHQFLSACESFGSIVASEPVDRNRQEIEKWLKNKPGAFDWTPIVKYVCELEGNRLGDTMEGNFIGKEDYKQHFAPKDYIKTYYSLSNDCHAENTILTFSLKNLHRAFISGGIKGDTLIDIGSGPTIYQFLSACESFREIIATDYTDQNREELQRWLRKEPGAFDWSSVVKYACELEGDREKWIEKEEKVRRTIKQVLKCDVTQANPLAPLELPPADCVLSLLCLESACEDLPTYCSALKNISSLVKPGGHLLLVTCLKGNFYMVGQNCFFCLYLEQETVDDAVRGAGFDIVWSELNQVSYSLDVSNNRGTYVLVAQKRQ
;
A
#
# COMPACT_ATOMS: atom_id res chain seq x y z
N MET A 1 31.60 -15.70 -35.27
CA MET A 1 31.71 -15.96 -33.81
C MET A 1 32.84 -15.08 -33.33
N ALA A 2 32.56 -14.11 -32.46
CA ALA A 2 33.63 -13.29 -31.87
C ALA A 2 34.54 -14.20 -31.04
N GLU A 3 35.85 -14.12 -31.25
CA GLU A 3 36.83 -14.72 -30.35
C GLU A 3 36.62 -14.09 -28.97
N PHE A 4 36.33 -14.91 -27.95
CA PHE A 4 36.31 -14.45 -26.58
C PHE A 4 37.70 -13.89 -26.25
N THR A 5 37.76 -12.61 -25.89
CA THR A 5 39.02 -11.94 -25.59
C THR A 5 39.67 -12.58 -24.37
N ALA A 6 40.92 -13.02 -24.53
CA ALA A 6 41.73 -13.53 -23.42
C ALA A 6 41.91 -12.44 -22.35
N ARG A 7 42.15 -12.83 -21.09
CA ARG A 7 42.39 -11.92 -19.94
C ARG A 7 43.36 -10.78 -20.27
N ASP A 8 44.41 -11.08 -21.03
CA ASP A 8 45.44 -10.12 -21.42
C ASP A 8 44.93 -9.07 -22.41
N ILE A 9 43.99 -9.44 -23.29
CA ILE A 9 43.34 -8.53 -24.24
C ILE A 9 42.35 -7.62 -23.50
N TYR A 10 41.57 -8.16 -22.55
CA TYR A 10 40.68 -7.32 -21.72
C TYR A 10 41.48 -6.25 -20.98
N GLN A 11 42.64 -6.60 -20.41
CA GLN A 11 43.50 -5.63 -19.73
C GLN A 11 44.09 -4.58 -20.70
N ALA A 12 44.47 -4.98 -21.92
CA ALA A 12 45.08 -4.12 -22.93
C ALA A 12 44.09 -3.24 -23.70
N GLU A 13 42.84 -3.67 -23.89
CA GLU A 13 41.89 -3.02 -24.81
C GLU A 13 40.69 -2.39 -24.11
N PHE A 14 40.36 -2.77 -22.87
CA PHE A 14 39.21 -2.18 -22.17
C PHE A 14 39.38 -0.66 -21.96
N ASP A 15 38.48 0.12 -22.56
CA ASP A 15 38.42 1.57 -22.36
C ASP A 15 37.42 1.91 -21.25
N PRO A 16 37.90 2.30 -20.04
CA PRO A 16 37.00 2.63 -18.95
C PRO A 16 36.15 3.86 -19.23
N ARG A 17 36.59 4.80 -20.07
CA ARG A 17 35.82 6.02 -20.35
C ARG A 17 34.65 5.71 -21.26
N ALA A 18 34.88 4.95 -22.32
CA ALA A 18 33.80 4.47 -23.19
C ALA A 18 32.80 3.62 -22.39
N TYR A 19 33.27 2.80 -21.45
CA TYR A 19 32.39 2.03 -20.56
C TYR A 19 31.54 2.94 -19.64
N LEU A 20 32.15 3.98 -19.07
CA LEU A 20 31.45 4.92 -18.19
C LEU A 20 30.36 5.75 -18.90
N GLU A 21 30.41 5.89 -20.23
CA GLU A 21 29.33 6.56 -20.98
C GLU A 21 27.97 5.87 -20.80
N TYR A 22 27.95 4.55 -20.50
CA TYR A 22 26.72 3.82 -20.16
C TYR A 22 26.04 4.33 -18.87
N PHE A 23 26.78 5.07 -18.04
CA PHE A 23 26.35 5.60 -16.75
C PHE A 23 26.06 7.11 -16.80
N ASN A 24 26.00 7.71 -18.00
CA ASN A 24 25.56 9.10 -18.19
C ASN A 24 24.03 9.20 -17.96
N PHE A 25 23.67 9.21 -16.68
CA PHE A 25 22.30 9.05 -16.22
C PHE A 25 21.39 10.24 -16.55
N GLY A 26 20.16 9.95 -16.98
CA GLY A 26 19.10 10.94 -17.23
C GLY A 26 18.78 11.19 -18.71
N GLY A 27 19.20 10.28 -19.59
CA GLY A 27 18.94 10.34 -21.04
C GLY A 27 17.72 9.53 -21.51
N GLY A 28 17.08 8.77 -20.63
CA GLY A 28 16.02 7.80 -20.96
C GLY A 28 16.55 6.58 -21.73
N THR A 29 17.79 6.15 -21.46
CA THR A 29 18.44 5.05 -22.19
C THR A 29 18.20 3.69 -21.51
N LEU A 30 18.46 2.59 -22.22
CA LEU A 30 18.52 1.26 -21.58
C LEU A 30 19.56 1.17 -20.45
N GLY A 31 20.57 2.04 -20.46
CA GLY A 31 21.52 2.18 -19.35
C GLY A 31 20.89 2.80 -18.12
N ASP A 32 19.98 3.75 -18.30
CA ASP A 32 19.23 4.35 -17.19
C ASP A 32 18.34 3.30 -16.53
N GLU A 33 17.59 2.52 -17.31
CA GLU A 33 16.73 1.44 -16.79
C GLU A 33 17.53 0.39 -15.98
N ALA A 34 18.70 -0.01 -16.48
CA ALA A 34 19.57 -0.94 -15.78
C ALA A 34 20.11 -0.35 -14.46
N ILE A 35 20.50 0.92 -14.47
CA ILE A 35 21.02 1.61 -13.29
C ILE A 35 19.95 1.87 -12.25
N GLU A 36 18.75 2.28 -12.66
CA GLU A 36 17.59 2.40 -11.77
C GLU A 36 17.28 1.06 -11.10
N PHE A 37 17.31 -0.04 -11.86
CA PHE A 37 17.13 -1.37 -11.34
C PHE A 37 18.18 -1.74 -10.29
N TYR A 38 19.48 -1.59 -10.58
CA TYR A 38 20.54 -1.94 -9.64
C TYR A 38 20.51 -1.08 -8.37
N LEU A 39 20.38 0.24 -8.53
CA LEU A 39 20.34 1.17 -7.40
C LEU A 39 19.13 0.94 -6.52
N GLY A 40 17.96 0.64 -7.11
CA GLY A 40 16.76 0.26 -6.35
C GLY A 40 16.98 -0.98 -5.49
N HIS A 41 17.74 -1.97 -5.97
CA HIS A 41 18.06 -3.18 -5.19
C HIS A 41 19.14 -2.95 -4.14
N PHE A 42 20.22 -2.23 -4.48
CA PHE A 42 21.26 -1.89 -3.52
C PHE A 42 20.69 -1.05 -2.38
N CYS A 43 19.92 0.00 -2.70
CA CYS A 43 19.21 0.81 -1.71
C CYS A 43 18.42 -0.07 -0.73
N LYS A 44 17.56 -0.97 -1.23
CA LYS A 44 16.76 -1.87 -0.37
C LYS A 44 17.62 -2.82 0.47
N THR A 45 18.69 -3.36 -0.12
CA THR A 45 19.56 -4.34 0.53
C THR A 45 20.24 -3.73 1.75
N PHE A 46 20.86 -2.56 1.57
CA PHE A 46 21.59 -1.86 2.63
C PHE A 46 20.64 -1.13 3.60
N ALA A 47 19.47 -0.67 3.14
CA ALA A 47 18.47 -0.03 4.01
C ALA A 47 17.94 -0.94 5.14
N SER A 48 17.95 -2.26 4.94
CA SER A 48 17.47 -3.21 5.95
C SER A 48 18.29 -3.20 7.26
N GLY A 49 19.47 -2.59 7.28
CA GLY A 49 20.42 -2.65 8.40
C GLY A 49 20.98 -4.05 8.69
N ARG A 50 20.53 -5.08 7.95
CA ARG A 50 20.97 -6.48 8.09
C ARG A 50 22.33 -6.69 7.45
N LEU A 51 22.64 -5.97 6.38
CA LEU A 51 23.93 -6.04 5.70
C LEU A 51 24.84 -4.87 6.13
N LYS A 52 25.54 -5.05 7.24
CA LYS A 52 26.48 -4.08 7.81
C LYS A 52 27.74 -4.77 8.32
N GLY A 53 28.84 -4.02 8.42
CA GLY A 53 30.10 -4.56 8.95
C GLY A 53 31.25 -3.57 8.88
N ASP A 54 32.44 -4.00 9.26
CA ASP A 54 33.60 -3.09 9.28
C ASP A 54 34.18 -2.87 7.88
N THR A 55 34.14 -3.88 7.01
CA THR A 55 34.76 -3.82 5.67
C THR A 55 33.91 -4.54 4.63
N LEU A 56 33.60 -3.85 3.54
CA LEU A 56 33.04 -4.43 2.31
C LEU A 56 34.16 -4.55 1.27
N VAL A 57 34.28 -5.72 0.64
CA VAL A 57 35.24 -5.94 -0.46
C VAL A 57 34.46 -6.22 -1.74
N ASP A 58 34.63 -5.34 -2.71
CA ASP A 58 34.09 -5.51 -4.07
C ASP A 58 35.18 -6.03 -5.00
N LEU A 59 34.80 -6.98 -5.86
CA LEU A 59 35.73 -7.73 -6.71
C LEU A 59 35.31 -7.62 -8.18
N GLY A 60 35.93 -6.68 -8.90
CA GLY A 60 35.89 -6.61 -10.36
C GLY A 60 34.64 -5.95 -10.96
N SER A 61 34.18 -4.85 -10.37
CA SER A 61 33.03 -4.06 -10.86
C SER A 61 33.40 -2.95 -11.88
N GLY A 62 34.62 -3.00 -12.45
CA GLY A 62 35.07 -2.02 -13.44
C GLY A 62 35.35 -0.65 -12.83
N PRO A 63 35.33 0.44 -13.64
CA PRO A 63 35.66 1.79 -13.18
C PRO A 63 34.51 2.50 -12.43
N THR A 64 33.60 1.76 -11.79
CA THR A 64 32.30 2.29 -11.33
C THR A 64 32.24 2.46 -9.81
N ILE A 65 31.37 3.36 -9.32
CA ILE A 65 31.13 3.56 -7.88
C ILE A 65 29.67 3.41 -7.44
N HIS A 66 28.71 3.32 -8.37
CA HIS A 66 27.27 3.30 -8.08
C HIS A 66 26.87 2.21 -7.07
N GLN A 67 27.53 1.06 -7.12
CA GLN A 67 27.35 -0.09 -6.24
C GLN A 67 27.76 0.18 -4.77
N PHE A 68 28.56 1.22 -4.51
CA PHE A 68 29.01 1.60 -3.17
C PHE A 68 28.12 2.65 -2.50
N LEU A 69 27.30 3.36 -3.28
CA LEU A 69 26.61 4.56 -2.82
C LEU A 69 25.65 4.29 -1.66
N SER A 70 24.94 3.16 -1.68
CA SER A 70 24.08 2.77 -0.54
C SER A 70 24.82 1.96 0.53
N ALA A 71 25.97 1.38 0.18
CA ALA A 71 26.76 0.56 1.10
C ALA A 71 27.60 1.40 2.06
N CYS A 72 27.97 2.63 1.67
CA CYS A 72 28.91 3.46 2.43
C CYS A 72 28.39 3.87 3.81
N GLU A 73 27.08 3.90 4.01
CA GLU A 73 26.48 4.15 5.33
C GLU A 73 26.48 2.90 6.24
N SER A 74 26.60 1.70 5.66
CA SER A 74 26.54 0.43 6.39
C SER A 74 27.90 -0.18 6.71
N PHE A 75 28.97 0.33 6.08
CA PHE A 75 30.32 -0.22 6.22
C PHE A 75 31.35 0.86 6.56
N GLY A 76 32.17 0.60 7.58
CA GLY A 76 33.23 1.53 8.00
C GLY A 76 34.35 1.71 6.97
N SER A 77 34.51 0.73 6.06
CA SER A 77 35.47 0.77 4.96
C SER A 77 34.95 0.00 3.75
N ILE A 78 35.23 0.51 2.54
CA ILE A 78 34.95 -0.17 1.28
C ILE A 78 36.26 -0.30 0.51
N VAL A 79 36.58 -1.53 0.10
CA VAL A 79 37.74 -1.85 -0.75
C VAL A 79 37.24 -2.26 -2.13
N ALA A 80 37.42 -1.37 -3.11
CA ALA A 80 37.18 -1.67 -4.52
C ALA A 80 38.41 -2.36 -5.11
N SER A 81 38.34 -3.68 -5.30
CA SER A 81 39.37 -4.47 -5.95
C SER A 81 39.07 -4.63 -7.42
N GLU A 82 39.98 -4.20 -8.28
CA GLU A 82 39.77 -4.21 -9.72
C GLU A 82 41.07 -4.59 -10.42
N PRO A 83 41.11 -5.68 -11.23
CA PRO A 83 42.33 -6.15 -11.87
C PRO A 83 42.89 -5.20 -12.94
N VAL A 84 42.06 -4.38 -13.61
CA VAL A 84 42.50 -3.49 -14.68
C VAL A 84 43.00 -2.14 -14.14
N ASP A 85 44.27 -1.84 -14.38
CA ASP A 85 44.94 -0.62 -13.90
C ASP A 85 44.20 0.67 -14.30
N ARG A 86 43.71 0.73 -15.54
CA ARG A 86 42.96 1.89 -16.05
C ARG A 86 41.63 2.09 -15.32
N ASN A 87 40.97 1.01 -14.90
CA ASN A 87 39.73 1.12 -14.12
C ASN A 87 40.00 1.68 -12.73
N ARG A 88 41.06 1.19 -12.07
CA ARG A 88 41.51 1.73 -10.78
C ARG A 88 41.87 3.21 -10.88
N GLN A 89 42.51 3.63 -11.97
CA GLN A 89 42.83 5.04 -12.21
C GLN A 89 41.58 5.94 -12.30
N GLU A 90 40.50 5.49 -12.93
CA GLU A 90 39.25 6.27 -12.97
C GLU A 90 38.58 6.37 -11.60
N ILE A 91 38.54 5.27 -10.83
CA ILE A 91 38.04 5.29 -9.44
C ILE A 91 38.90 6.24 -8.59
N GLU A 92 40.23 6.15 -8.69
CA GLU A 92 41.15 7.03 -7.95
C GLU A 92 41.00 8.51 -8.34
N LYS A 93 40.71 8.83 -9.61
CA LYS A 93 40.44 10.21 -10.03
C LYS A 93 39.24 10.77 -9.31
N TRP A 94 38.15 10.00 -9.23
CA TRP A 94 36.95 10.39 -8.50
C TRP A 94 37.22 10.53 -7.00
N LEU A 95 37.83 9.52 -6.35
CA LEU A 95 38.17 9.54 -4.92
C LEU A 95 39.04 10.73 -4.51
N LYS A 96 39.95 11.17 -5.39
CA LYS A 96 40.87 12.30 -5.14
C LYS A 96 40.35 13.63 -5.70
N ASN A 97 39.10 13.70 -6.16
CA ASN A 97 38.48 14.88 -6.79
C ASN A 97 39.36 15.50 -7.90
N LYS A 98 40.00 14.67 -8.73
CA LYS A 98 40.88 15.13 -9.81
C LYS A 98 40.07 15.67 -11.00
N PRO A 99 40.57 16.70 -11.72
CA PRO A 99 39.97 17.14 -12.97
C PRO A 99 39.82 16.00 -13.98
N GLY A 100 38.66 15.95 -14.64
CA GLY A 100 38.34 14.92 -15.63
C GLY A 100 37.94 13.56 -15.05
N ALA A 101 37.61 13.50 -13.75
CA ALA A 101 36.84 12.40 -13.19
C ALA A 101 35.42 12.37 -13.77
N PHE A 102 34.83 11.17 -13.85
CA PHE A 102 33.45 11.01 -14.29
C PHE A 102 32.47 11.67 -13.31
N ASP A 103 31.44 12.31 -13.86
CA ASP A 103 30.43 13.01 -13.06
C ASP A 103 29.34 12.04 -12.59
N TRP A 104 29.51 11.54 -11.38
CA TRP A 104 28.52 10.68 -10.72
C TRP A 104 27.36 11.47 -10.10
N THR A 105 27.35 12.81 -10.17
CA THR A 105 26.36 13.65 -9.48
C THR A 105 24.91 13.28 -9.80
N PRO A 106 24.50 13.01 -11.07
CA PRO A 106 23.12 12.64 -11.36
C PRO A 106 22.71 11.32 -10.68
N ILE A 107 23.59 10.33 -10.70
CA ILE A 107 23.37 9.03 -10.03
C ILE A 107 23.33 9.21 -8.52
N VAL A 108 24.25 9.99 -7.95
CA VAL A 108 24.26 10.28 -6.50
C VAL A 108 22.97 10.97 -6.07
N LYS A 109 22.49 11.97 -6.84
CA LYS A 109 21.20 12.63 -6.56
C LYS A 109 20.05 11.64 -6.62
N TYR A 110 20.01 10.77 -7.62
CA TYR A 110 19.00 9.73 -7.72
C TYR A 110 19.05 8.75 -6.55
N VAL A 111 20.24 8.33 -6.11
CA VAL A 111 20.40 7.54 -4.88
C VAL A 111 19.85 8.34 -3.71
N CYS A 112 20.29 9.58 -3.49
CA CYS A 112 19.76 10.43 -2.41
C CYS A 112 18.24 10.65 -2.48
N GLU A 113 17.62 10.66 -3.65
CA GLU A 113 16.17 10.68 -3.83
C GLU A 113 15.56 9.34 -3.45
N LEU A 114 16.14 8.22 -3.87
CA LEU A 114 15.76 6.88 -3.40
C LEU A 114 15.95 6.72 -1.89
N GLU A 115 16.94 7.41 -1.30
CA GLU A 115 17.22 7.40 0.13
C GLU A 115 16.36 8.41 0.91
N GLY A 116 16.01 9.54 0.32
CA GLY A 116 15.18 10.60 0.90
C GLY A 116 13.69 10.32 0.79
N ASN A 117 13.27 9.61 -0.27
CA ASN A 117 11.97 8.94 -0.36
C ASN A 117 11.85 7.80 0.68
N ARG A 118 12.93 7.45 1.42
CA ARG A 118 12.87 6.54 2.59
C ARG A 118 12.27 7.18 3.84
N LEU A 119 11.61 8.33 3.80
CA LEU A 119 10.56 8.56 4.79
C LEU A 119 9.54 7.40 4.80
N GLY A 120 9.43 6.60 3.72
CA GLY A 120 8.67 5.34 3.73
C GLY A 120 9.42 4.09 4.24
N ASP A 121 10.73 3.94 3.99
CA ASP A 121 11.46 2.68 4.25
C ASP A 121 12.50 2.77 5.40
N THR A 122 12.73 3.95 5.98
CA THR A 122 13.50 4.17 7.23
C THR A 122 12.64 4.65 8.40
N MET A 123 11.33 4.36 8.39
CA MET A 123 10.55 4.42 9.63
C MET A 123 10.86 3.22 10.52
N GLU A 124 12.07 3.19 11.10
CA GLU A 124 12.24 2.75 12.49
C GLU A 124 11.80 3.88 13.47
N GLY A 125 10.87 4.72 13.03
CA GLY A 125 10.25 5.78 13.83
C GLY A 125 8.79 5.44 14.06
N ASN A 126 8.45 5.10 15.31
CA ASN A 126 7.10 5.05 15.89
C ASN A 126 5.95 5.02 14.87
N PHE A 127 5.70 3.86 14.26
CA PHE A 127 4.42 3.68 13.57
C PHE A 127 3.29 3.97 14.56
N ILE A 128 2.32 4.76 14.14
CA ILE A 128 1.11 4.96 14.93
C ILE A 128 0.34 3.65 14.89
N GLY A 129 0.47 2.89 15.98
CA GLY A 129 -0.29 1.68 16.22
C GLY A 129 -1.71 2.00 16.69
N LYS A 130 -2.56 0.98 16.77
CA LYS A 130 -3.99 1.07 17.13
C LYS A 130 -4.29 2.04 18.30
N GLU A 131 -3.49 2.02 19.36
CA GLU A 131 -3.74 2.83 20.56
C GLU A 131 -3.57 4.34 20.33
N ASP A 132 -2.77 4.72 19.34
CA ASP A 132 -2.45 6.10 19.01
C ASP A 132 -3.30 6.65 17.84
N TYR A 133 -4.12 5.80 17.19
CA TYR A 133 -5.04 6.21 16.11
C TYR A 133 -5.90 7.40 16.51
N LYS A 134 -6.45 7.36 17.73
CA LYS A 134 -7.36 8.42 18.23
C LYS A 134 -6.69 9.77 18.36
N GLN A 135 -5.36 9.83 18.49
CA GLN A 135 -4.64 11.09 18.68
C GLN A 135 -4.19 11.70 17.35
N HIS A 136 -3.88 10.85 16.36
CA HIS A 136 -3.17 11.29 15.16
C HIS A 136 -3.95 11.14 13.85
N PHE A 137 -5.03 10.35 13.82
CA PHE A 137 -5.77 10.12 12.59
C PHE A 137 -6.63 11.35 12.23
N ALA A 138 -6.32 11.98 11.11
CA ALA A 138 -7.05 13.14 10.59
C ALA A 138 -8.00 12.71 9.44
N PRO A 139 -9.32 12.62 9.68
CA PRO A 139 -10.26 12.07 8.70
C PRO A 139 -10.25 12.78 7.34
N LYS A 140 -10.16 14.12 7.35
CA LYS A 140 -10.20 14.92 6.12
C LYS A 140 -8.95 14.75 5.27
N ASP A 141 -7.78 14.63 5.90
CA ASP A 141 -6.53 14.38 5.18
C ASP A 141 -6.55 12.98 4.56
N TYR A 142 -7.03 11.99 5.30
CA TYR A 142 -7.24 10.63 4.79
C TYR A 142 -8.17 10.63 3.57
N ILE A 143 -9.35 11.24 3.67
CA ILE A 143 -10.31 11.27 2.56
C ILE A 143 -9.72 11.99 1.34
N LYS A 144 -9.06 13.13 1.56
CA LYS A 144 -8.46 13.93 0.48
C LYS A 144 -7.40 13.14 -0.29
N THR A 145 -6.53 12.41 0.43
CA THR A 145 -5.46 11.61 -0.17
C THR A 145 -6.01 10.45 -0.99
N TYR A 146 -6.90 9.63 -0.41
CA TYR A 146 -7.25 8.34 -1.02
C TYR A 146 -8.57 8.33 -1.80
N TYR A 147 -9.44 9.33 -1.62
CA TYR A 147 -10.83 9.27 -2.09
C TYR A 147 -11.33 10.50 -2.86
N SER A 148 -10.43 11.36 -3.32
CA SER A 148 -10.81 12.57 -4.04
C SER A 148 -11.27 12.34 -5.49
N LEU A 149 -10.91 11.22 -6.13
CA LEU A 149 -11.08 11.01 -7.58
C LEU A 149 -10.62 12.23 -8.40
N SER A 150 -9.52 12.86 -7.97
CA SER A 150 -8.94 14.03 -8.63
C SER A 150 -8.12 13.58 -9.85
N ASN A 151 -7.92 14.46 -10.85
CA ASN A 151 -7.10 14.10 -12.00
C ASN A 151 -5.61 13.88 -11.63
N ASP A 152 -5.17 14.30 -10.46
CA ASP A 152 -3.76 14.30 -10.07
C ASP A 152 -3.31 13.00 -9.37
N CYS A 153 -4.25 12.19 -8.85
CA CYS A 153 -3.96 10.99 -8.04
C CYS A 153 -4.28 9.69 -8.81
N HIS A 154 -3.50 9.37 -9.84
CA HIS A 154 -3.81 8.24 -10.73
C HIS A 154 -3.80 6.87 -10.02
N ALA A 155 -2.87 6.64 -9.09
CA ALA A 155 -2.74 5.36 -8.39
C ALA A 155 -3.89 5.12 -7.41
N GLU A 156 -4.16 6.10 -6.53
CA GLU A 156 -5.23 6.06 -5.52
C GLU A 156 -6.59 5.90 -6.19
N ASN A 157 -6.83 6.64 -7.29
CA ASN A 157 -8.06 6.51 -8.06
C ASN A 157 -8.21 5.14 -8.70
N THR A 158 -7.12 4.55 -9.18
CA THR A 158 -7.17 3.20 -9.76
C THR A 158 -7.55 2.17 -8.70
N ILE A 159 -7.02 2.30 -7.48
CA ILE A 159 -7.37 1.42 -6.36
C ILE A 159 -8.82 1.65 -5.90
N LEU A 160 -9.26 2.90 -5.77
CA LEU A 160 -10.64 3.23 -5.41
C LEU A 160 -11.64 2.70 -6.46
N THR A 161 -11.40 2.94 -7.73
CA THR A 161 -12.28 2.44 -8.80
C THR A 161 -12.26 0.91 -8.91
N PHE A 162 -11.13 0.27 -8.61
CA PHE A 162 -11.05 -1.18 -8.46
C PHE A 162 -11.95 -1.68 -7.32
N SER A 163 -11.92 -1.04 -6.14
CA SER A 163 -12.81 -1.38 -5.03
C SER A 163 -14.29 -1.17 -5.40
N LEU A 164 -14.64 -0.03 -6.02
CA LEU A 164 -16.02 0.26 -6.45
C LEU A 164 -16.55 -0.76 -7.47
N LYS A 165 -15.75 -1.16 -8.45
CA LYS A 165 -16.12 -2.20 -9.43
C LYS A 165 -16.38 -3.54 -8.76
N ASN A 166 -15.56 -3.94 -7.80
CA ASN A 166 -15.72 -5.21 -7.11
C ASN A 166 -16.88 -5.19 -6.10
N LEU A 167 -17.14 -4.06 -5.44
CA LEU A 167 -18.34 -3.86 -4.61
C LEU A 167 -19.62 -3.92 -5.45
N HIS A 168 -19.64 -3.26 -6.61
CA HIS A 168 -20.73 -3.37 -7.57
C HIS A 168 -20.92 -4.82 -8.04
N ARG A 169 -19.83 -5.51 -8.42
CA ARG A 169 -19.86 -6.93 -8.79
C ARG A 169 -20.45 -7.79 -7.67
N ALA A 170 -20.05 -7.57 -6.42
CA ALA A 170 -20.52 -8.37 -5.29
C ALA A 170 -22.02 -8.20 -5.01
N PHE A 171 -22.47 -6.95 -4.90
CA PHE A 171 -23.82 -6.64 -4.43
C PHE A 171 -24.86 -6.65 -5.56
N ILE A 172 -24.51 -6.09 -6.72
CA ILE A 172 -25.46 -5.94 -7.83
C ILE A 172 -25.45 -7.16 -8.73
N SER A 173 -24.28 -7.54 -9.25
CA SER A 173 -24.18 -8.67 -10.20
C SER A 173 -24.11 -10.04 -9.52
N GLY A 174 -23.47 -10.12 -8.36
CA GLY A 174 -23.23 -11.34 -7.59
C GLY A 174 -24.39 -11.71 -6.66
N GLY A 175 -25.36 -10.80 -6.48
CA GLY A 175 -26.61 -11.06 -5.78
C GLY A 175 -26.49 -11.18 -4.26
N ILE A 176 -25.37 -10.74 -3.66
CA ILE A 176 -25.25 -10.66 -2.20
C ILE A 176 -26.22 -9.60 -1.68
N LYS A 177 -27.21 -10.04 -0.92
CA LYS A 177 -28.29 -9.19 -0.39
C LYS A 177 -28.82 -9.76 0.92
N GLY A 178 -29.51 -8.94 1.69
CA GLY A 178 -30.06 -9.35 2.97
C GLY A 178 -30.82 -8.23 3.68
N ASP A 179 -31.15 -8.46 4.94
CA ASP A 179 -31.77 -7.43 5.77
C ASP A 179 -30.70 -6.50 6.35
N THR A 180 -29.64 -7.06 6.93
CA THR A 180 -28.62 -6.29 7.67
C THR A 180 -27.22 -6.53 7.14
N LEU A 181 -26.49 -5.43 6.93
CA LEU A 181 -25.05 -5.40 6.69
C LEU A 181 -24.34 -4.64 7.82
N ILE A 182 -23.25 -5.20 8.34
CA ILE A 182 -22.36 -4.51 9.30
C ILE A 182 -21.04 -4.23 8.59
N ASP A 183 -20.59 -2.97 8.60
CA ASP A 183 -19.27 -2.57 8.11
C ASP A 183 -18.33 -2.31 9.28
N ILE A 184 -17.20 -3.01 9.26
CA ILE A 184 -16.18 -3.02 10.32
C ILE A 184 -14.98 -2.20 9.85
N GLY A 185 -14.73 -1.10 10.56
CA GLY A 185 -13.66 -0.16 10.22
C GLY A 185 -14.02 0.70 9.02
N SER A 186 -15.24 1.27 9.03
CA SER A 186 -15.75 2.15 7.99
C SER A 186 -14.86 3.35 7.71
N GLY A 187 -14.03 3.75 8.69
CA GLY A 187 -13.34 5.02 8.66
C GLY A 187 -14.31 6.18 8.51
N PRO A 188 -13.88 7.28 7.89
CA PRO A 188 -14.74 8.42 7.58
C PRO A 188 -15.38 8.31 6.18
N THR A 189 -15.46 7.12 5.58
CA THR A 189 -15.80 6.94 4.16
C THR A 189 -17.20 6.39 3.93
N ILE A 190 -17.70 6.57 2.69
CA ILE A 190 -19.02 6.04 2.28
C ILE A 190 -19.00 5.18 1.02
N TYR A 191 -17.86 5.08 0.34
CA TYR A 191 -17.76 4.44 -0.98
C TYR A 191 -18.19 2.96 -0.93
N GLN A 192 -17.95 2.30 0.20
CA GLN A 192 -18.33 0.92 0.47
C GLN A 192 -19.84 0.70 0.53
N PHE A 193 -20.63 1.76 0.78
CA PHE A 193 -22.08 1.66 0.92
C PHE A 193 -22.84 1.90 -0.39
N LEU A 194 -22.18 2.43 -1.43
CA LEU A 194 -22.83 2.93 -2.64
C LEU A 194 -23.61 1.84 -3.40
N SER A 195 -22.99 0.67 -3.60
CA SER A 195 -23.70 -0.49 -4.18
C SER A 195 -24.40 -1.34 -3.12
N ALA A 196 -23.90 -1.35 -1.88
CA ALA A 196 -24.49 -2.11 -0.79
C ALA A 196 -25.92 -1.63 -0.45
N CYS A 197 -26.19 -0.33 -0.53
CA CYS A 197 -27.52 0.22 -0.21
C CYS A 197 -28.62 -0.24 -1.16
N GLU A 198 -28.27 -0.79 -2.34
CA GLU A 198 -29.24 -1.41 -3.25
C GLU A 198 -29.71 -2.78 -2.79
N SER A 199 -28.89 -3.45 -1.97
CA SER A 199 -29.02 -4.88 -1.65
C SER A 199 -29.37 -5.15 -0.19
N PHE A 200 -29.24 -4.16 0.68
CA PHE A 200 -29.51 -4.29 2.12
C PHE A 200 -30.53 -3.26 2.60
N ARG A 201 -31.40 -3.67 3.52
CA ARG A 201 -32.41 -2.79 4.13
C ARG A 201 -31.81 -1.89 5.20
N GLU A 202 -30.82 -2.40 5.91
CA GLU A 202 -30.12 -1.72 7.00
C GLU A 202 -28.61 -1.92 6.87
N ILE A 203 -27.88 -0.81 7.01
CA ILE A 203 -26.43 -0.79 7.14
C ILE A 203 -26.07 -0.22 8.53
N ILE A 204 -25.16 -0.90 9.20
CA ILE A 204 -24.54 -0.46 10.45
C ILE A 204 -23.07 -0.17 10.14
N ALA A 205 -22.69 1.11 10.16
CA ALA A 205 -21.31 1.53 9.96
C ALA A 205 -20.59 1.55 11.31
N THR A 206 -19.34 1.09 11.37
CA THR A 206 -18.61 1.03 12.64
C THR A 206 -17.15 1.40 12.49
N ASP A 207 -16.60 2.13 13.46
CA ASP A 207 -15.17 2.48 13.46
C ASP A 207 -14.62 2.63 14.88
N TYR A 208 -13.35 2.31 15.07
CA TYR A 208 -12.67 2.47 16.37
C TYR A 208 -12.49 3.94 16.76
N THR A 209 -12.24 4.80 15.77
CA THR A 209 -11.80 6.18 15.97
C THR A 209 -13.00 7.13 16.02
N ASP A 210 -13.09 7.92 17.09
CA ASP A 210 -14.26 8.78 17.34
C ASP A 210 -14.41 9.86 16.26
N GLN A 211 -13.29 10.43 15.79
CA GLN A 211 -13.25 11.46 14.75
C GLN A 211 -13.72 10.95 13.39
N ASN A 212 -13.47 9.68 13.06
CA ASN A 212 -13.95 9.07 11.83
C ASN A 212 -15.48 8.95 11.83
N ARG A 213 -16.03 8.45 12.94
CA ARG A 213 -17.48 8.34 13.13
C ARG A 213 -18.14 9.71 13.12
N GLU A 214 -17.49 10.72 13.71
CA GLU A 214 -17.96 12.10 13.64
C GLU A 214 -18.01 12.62 12.20
N GLU A 215 -16.93 12.49 11.41
CA GLU A 215 -16.92 12.95 10.02
C GLU A 215 -17.96 12.23 9.16
N LEU A 216 -18.16 10.92 9.35
CA LEU A 216 -19.23 10.17 8.71
C LEU A 216 -20.62 10.70 9.11
N GLN A 217 -20.85 10.97 10.41
CA GLN A 217 -22.09 11.55 10.91
C GLN A 217 -22.35 12.96 10.39
N ARG A 218 -21.30 13.76 10.16
CA ARG A 218 -21.43 15.10 9.54
C ARG A 218 -21.92 14.99 8.10
N TRP A 219 -21.40 14.03 7.32
CA TRP A 219 -21.90 13.76 5.96
C TRP A 219 -23.34 13.24 5.95
N LEU A 220 -23.69 12.33 6.88
CA LEU A 220 -25.05 11.82 7.02
C LEU A 220 -26.07 12.94 7.31
N ARG A 221 -25.68 13.92 8.14
CA ARG A 221 -26.50 15.08 8.52
C ARG A 221 -26.47 16.23 7.50
N LYS A 222 -25.77 16.08 6.38
CA LYS A 222 -25.58 17.12 5.34
C LYS A 222 -25.01 18.42 5.92
N GLU A 223 -24.11 18.31 6.89
CA GLU A 223 -23.53 19.49 7.51
C GLU A 223 -22.61 20.25 6.53
N PRO A 224 -22.59 21.60 6.59
CA PRO A 224 -21.62 22.38 5.85
C PRO A 224 -20.18 21.93 6.13
N GLY A 225 -19.39 21.80 5.06
CA GLY A 225 -17.99 21.39 5.15
C GLY A 225 -17.77 19.90 5.47
N ALA A 226 -18.80 19.06 5.34
CA ALA A 226 -18.62 17.62 5.11
C ALA A 226 -17.99 17.39 3.73
N PHE A 227 -17.26 16.29 3.57
CA PHE A 227 -16.59 15.97 2.31
C PHE A 227 -17.57 15.78 1.14
N ASP A 228 -17.22 16.31 -0.04
CA ASP A 228 -17.98 16.14 -1.27
C ASP A 228 -17.64 14.80 -1.94
N TRP A 229 -18.52 13.83 -1.78
CA TRP A 229 -18.39 12.50 -2.39
C TRP A 229 -18.94 12.42 -3.81
N SER A 230 -19.44 13.51 -4.40
CA SER A 230 -20.22 13.48 -5.64
C SER A 230 -19.49 12.82 -6.82
N SER A 231 -18.19 13.01 -6.98
CA SER A 231 -17.39 12.32 -8.02
C SER A 231 -17.41 10.80 -7.85
N VAL A 232 -17.26 10.32 -6.62
CA VAL A 232 -17.27 8.90 -6.27
C VAL A 232 -18.66 8.30 -6.45
N VAL A 233 -19.69 9.02 -6.00
CA VAL A 233 -21.09 8.60 -6.13
C VAL A 233 -21.51 8.53 -7.59
N LYS A 234 -21.14 9.53 -8.41
CA LYS A 234 -21.37 9.51 -9.86
C LYS A 234 -20.72 8.31 -10.53
N TYR A 235 -19.48 7.99 -10.16
CA TYR A 235 -18.81 6.81 -10.70
C TYR A 235 -19.54 5.51 -10.33
N ALA A 236 -19.97 5.35 -9.07
CA ALA A 236 -20.75 4.18 -8.66
C ALA A 236 -22.10 4.09 -9.41
N CYS A 237 -22.78 5.22 -9.58
CA CYS A 237 -24.01 5.29 -10.37
C CYS A 237 -23.81 4.96 -11.86
N GLU A 238 -22.66 5.33 -12.44
CA GLU A 238 -22.28 4.95 -13.80
C GLU A 238 -22.09 3.44 -13.94
N LEU A 239 -21.46 2.78 -12.95
CA LEU A 239 -21.36 1.31 -12.92
C LEU A 239 -22.74 0.65 -12.88
N GLU A 240 -23.70 1.27 -12.20
CA GLU A 240 -25.10 0.83 -12.10
C GLU A 240 -25.96 1.23 -13.31
N GLY A 241 -25.35 1.91 -14.31
CA GLY A 241 -25.97 2.23 -15.59
C GLY A 241 -26.65 3.60 -15.69
N ASP A 242 -26.60 4.44 -14.65
CA ASP A 242 -27.23 5.76 -14.65
C ASP A 242 -26.51 6.77 -13.74
N ARG A 243 -25.50 7.44 -14.30
CA ARG A 243 -24.65 8.42 -13.61
C ARG A 243 -25.41 9.60 -13.00
N GLU A 244 -26.55 9.99 -13.57
CA GLU A 244 -27.28 11.19 -13.18
C GLU A 244 -28.09 11.00 -11.89
N LYS A 245 -28.28 9.75 -11.44
CA LYS A 245 -28.97 9.41 -10.17
C LYS A 245 -28.13 9.61 -8.91
N TRP A 246 -26.95 10.22 -9.01
CA TRP A 246 -26.03 10.34 -7.88
C TRP A 246 -26.65 11.03 -6.64
N ILE A 247 -27.53 12.02 -6.83
CA ILE A 247 -28.24 12.68 -5.71
C ILE A 247 -29.19 11.70 -5.01
N GLU A 248 -29.97 10.94 -5.78
CA GLU A 248 -30.89 9.92 -5.24
C GLU A 248 -30.12 8.81 -4.51
N LYS A 249 -28.95 8.45 -5.05
CA LYS A 249 -28.04 7.48 -4.45
C LYS A 249 -27.54 7.95 -3.08
N GLU A 250 -27.06 9.18 -2.95
CA GLU A 250 -26.63 9.68 -1.64
C GLU A 250 -27.78 9.64 -0.62
N GLU A 251 -28.97 10.09 -1.00
CA GLU A 251 -30.14 10.04 -0.13
C GLU A 251 -30.54 8.61 0.26
N LYS A 252 -30.33 7.64 -0.64
CA LYS A 252 -30.56 6.23 -0.34
C LYS A 252 -29.52 5.71 0.65
N VAL A 253 -28.24 6.02 0.47
CA VAL A 253 -27.17 5.65 1.43
C VAL A 253 -27.47 6.24 2.82
N ARG A 254 -27.78 7.54 2.90
CA ARG A 254 -28.14 8.21 4.16
C ARG A 254 -29.33 7.55 4.87
N ARG A 255 -30.34 7.10 4.11
CA ARG A 255 -31.51 6.40 4.68
C ARG A 255 -31.22 4.95 5.07
N THR A 256 -30.26 4.30 4.41
CA THR A 256 -29.96 2.88 4.62
C THR A 256 -29.02 2.68 5.81
N ILE A 257 -28.09 3.62 6.04
CA ILE A 257 -27.27 3.64 7.24
C ILE A 257 -28.16 4.01 8.44
N LYS A 258 -28.35 3.06 9.36
CA LYS A 258 -29.20 3.25 10.55
C LYS A 258 -28.42 3.64 11.79
N GLN A 259 -27.17 3.18 11.87
CA GLN A 259 -26.34 3.34 13.06
C GLN A 259 -24.89 3.57 12.65
N VAL A 260 -24.21 4.43 13.41
CA VAL A 260 -22.75 4.61 13.35
C VAL A 260 -22.24 4.30 14.75
N LEU A 261 -21.58 3.15 14.93
CA LEU A 261 -21.21 2.61 16.23
C LEU A 261 -19.69 2.53 16.41
N LYS A 262 -19.24 2.49 17.65
CA LYS A 262 -17.85 2.17 17.96
C LYS A 262 -17.63 0.66 17.80
N CYS A 263 -16.50 0.27 17.21
CA CYS A 263 -16.07 -1.13 17.20
C CYS A 263 -14.60 -1.27 17.62
N ASP A 264 -14.21 -2.46 18.06
CA ASP A 264 -12.82 -2.86 18.25
C ASP A 264 -12.65 -4.35 17.87
N VAL A 265 -12.06 -4.60 16.71
CA VAL A 265 -11.89 -5.96 16.15
C VAL A 265 -11.02 -6.88 17.01
N THR A 266 -10.20 -6.31 17.92
CA THR A 266 -9.36 -7.08 18.84
C THR A 266 -10.15 -7.68 20.01
N GLN A 267 -11.38 -7.20 20.24
CA GLN A 267 -12.27 -7.71 21.27
C GLN A 267 -13.07 -8.91 20.76
N ALA A 268 -13.32 -9.89 21.63
CA ALA A 268 -14.10 -11.08 21.29
C ALA A 268 -15.50 -10.75 20.75
N ASN A 269 -16.16 -9.73 21.32
CA ASN A 269 -17.29 -9.05 20.71
C ASN A 269 -16.81 -7.68 20.19
N PRO A 270 -16.66 -7.50 18.86
CA PRO A 270 -16.19 -6.25 18.28
C PRO A 270 -17.07 -5.03 18.57
N LEU A 271 -18.34 -5.22 18.94
CA LEU A 271 -19.31 -4.15 19.18
C LEU A 271 -19.63 -3.96 20.67
N ALA A 272 -18.82 -4.56 21.56
CA ALA A 272 -19.02 -4.46 23.00
C ALA A 272 -19.17 -2.98 23.46
N PRO A 273 -20.09 -2.70 24.40
CA PRO A 273 -20.93 -3.65 25.14
C PRO A 273 -22.25 -4.02 24.43
N LEU A 274 -22.44 -3.64 23.16
CA LEU A 274 -23.65 -3.97 22.41
C LEU A 274 -23.59 -5.41 21.88
N GLU A 275 -24.72 -6.09 21.99
CA GLU A 275 -24.93 -7.41 21.40
C GLU A 275 -25.94 -7.25 20.25
N LEU A 276 -25.45 -7.33 19.01
CA LEU A 276 -26.29 -7.29 17.82
C LEU A 276 -26.57 -8.71 17.32
N PRO A 277 -27.75 -8.97 16.73
CA PRO A 277 -27.95 -10.20 15.98
C PRO A 277 -26.91 -10.33 14.85
N PRO A 278 -26.44 -11.55 14.53
CA PRO A 278 -25.57 -11.75 13.38
C PRO A 278 -26.22 -11.21 12.09
N ALA A 279 -25.43 -10.56 11.26
CA ALA A 279 -25.83 -9.93 10.01
C ALA A 279 -25.78 -10.91 8.82
N ASP A 280 -26.50 -10.56 7.77
CA ASP A 280 -26.48 -11.33 6.51
C ASP A 280 -25.16 -11.14 5.76
N CYS A 281 -24.51 -9.99 5.96
CA CYS A 281 -23.21 -9.65 5.39
C CYS A 281 -22.38 -8.81 6.37
N VAL A 282 -21.07 -9.08 6.43
CA VAL A 282 -20.08 -8.21 7.07
C VAL A 282 -19.10 -7.70 6.02
N LEU A 283 -18.82 -6.41 6.07
CA LEU A 283 -17.77 -5.74 5.31
C LEU A 283 -16.58 -5.43 6.23
N SER A 284 -15.37 -5.54 5.70
CA SER A 284 -14.22 -4.84 6.26
C SER A 284 -13.26 -4.47 5.14
N LEU A 285 -13.01 -3.18 4.95
CA LEU A 285 -12.22 -2.68 3.83
C LEU A 285 -11.05 -1.85 4.36
N LEU A 286 -9.82 -2.32 4.10
CA LEU A 286 -8.56 -1.68 4.47
C LEU A 286 -8.40 -1.40 5.98
N CYS A 287 -9.03 -2.25 6.81
CA CYS A 287 -9.09 -2.08 8.26
C CYS A 287 -8.21 -3.08 9.02
N LEU A 288 -8.35 -4.38 8.74
CA LEU A 288 -7.79 -5.42 9.61
C LEU A 288 -6.26 -5.40 9.63
N GLU A 289 -5.62 -5.16 8.49
CA GLU A 289 -4.17 -5.03 8.37
C GLU A 289 -3.63 -3.82 9.14
N SER A 290 -4.42 -2.76 9.26
CA SER A 290 -4.07 -1.55 10.01
C SER A 290 -4.31 -1.71 11.52
N ALA A 291 -5.30 -2.53 11.88
CA ALA A 291 -5.75 -2.70 13.27
C ALA A 291 -5.01 -3.80 14.05
N CYS A 292 -4.34 -4.74 13.36
CA CYS A 292 -3.75 -5.93 13.96
C CYS A 292 -2.22 -5.87 13.91
N GLU A 293 -1.56 -5.86 15.07
CA GLU A 293 -0.10 -5.72 15.19
C GLU A 293 0.69 -6.91 14.61
N ASP A 294 0.07 -8.09 14.54
CA ASP A 294 0.69 -9.30 14.04
C ASP A 294 -0.34 -10.27 13.42
N LEU A 295 0.16 -11.33 12.78
CA LEU A 295 -0.66 -12.35 12.14
C LEU A 295 -1.56 -13.12 13.14
N PRO A 296 -1.12 -13.52 14.34
CA PRO A 296 -2.02 -14.09 15.35
C PRO A 296 -3.20 -13.18 15.69
N THR A 297 -2.97 -11.88 15.88
CA THR A 297 -4.00 -10.89 16.15
C THR A 297 -4.94 -10.73 14.97
N TYR A 298 -4.41 -10.70 13.74
CA TYR A 298 -5.20 -10.67 12.50
C TYR A 298 -6.14 -11.88 12.37
N CYS A 299 -5.62 -13.09 12.61
CA CYS A 299 -6.41 -14.32 12.64
C CYS A 299 -7.48 -14.31 13.74
N SER A 300 -7.16 -13.75 14.91
CA SER A 300 -8.14 -13.59 16.00
C SER A 300 -9.23 -12.57 15.65
N ALA A 301 -8.86 -11.44 15.04
CA ALA A 301 -9.79 -10.41 14.60
C ALA A 301 -10.77 -10.96 13.55
N LEU A 302 -10.29 -11.74 12.58
CA LEU A 302 -11.14 -12.45 11.62
C LEU A 302 -12.14 -13.40 12.30
N LYS A 303 -11.71 -14.14 13.34
CA LYS A 303 -12.61 -14.98 14.14
C LYS A 303 -13.64 -14.14 14.90
N ASN A 304 -13.23 -13.02 15.48
CA ASN A 304 -14.12 -12.12 16.21
C ASN A 304 -15.20 -11.55 15.27
N ILE A 305 -14.84 -11.01 14.10
CA ILE A 305 -15.84 -10.51 13.14
C ILE A 305 -16.68 -11.64 12.53
N SER A 306 -16.15 -12.88 12.46
CA SER A 306 -16.94 -14.03 12.00
C SER A 306 -18.18 -14.26 12.87
N SER A 307 -18.11 -13.94 14.17
CA SER A 307 -19.24 -14.07 15.11
C SER A 307 -20.42 -13.17 14.73
N LEU A 308 -20.15 -12.07 14.01
CA LEU A 308 -21.15 -11.13 13.54
C LEU A 308 -21.83 -11.58 12.24
N VAL A 309 -21.40 -12.69 11.61
CA VAL A 309 -21.98 -13.19 10.37
C VAL A 309 -22.90 -14.38 10.65
N LYS A 310 -24.10 -14.40 10.08
CA LYS A 310 -24.99 -15.57 10.13
C LYS A 310 -24.32 -16.79 9.46
N PRO A 311 -24.61 -18.04 9.89
CA PRO A 311 -24.30 -19.21 9.07
C PRO A 311 -24.87 -19.06 7.65
N GLY A 312 -24.06 -19.31 6.62
CA GLY A 312 -24.42 -19.06 5.22
C GLY A 312 -24.40 -17.58 4.79
N GLY A 313 -24.15 -16.63 5.70
CA GLY A 313 -23.93 -15.21 5.41
C GLY A 313 -22.56 -14.95 4.77
N HIS A 314 -22.30 -13.70 4.38
CA HIS A 314 -21.11 -13.35 3.61
C HIS A 314 -20.14 -12.45 4.39
N LEU A 315 -18.86 -12.61 4.11
CA LEU A 315 -17.79 -11.67 4.42
C LEU A 315 -17.26 -11.12 3.10
N LEU A 316 -17.23 -9.80 2.97
CA LEU A 316 -16.48 -9.12 1.94
C LEU A 316 -15.28 -8.45 2.59
N LEU A 317 -14.08 -8.77 2.12
CA LEU A 317 -12.84 -8.22 2.65
C LEU A 317 -12.07 -7.53 1.52
N VAL A 318 -11.56 -6.33 1.80
CA VAL A 318 -10.57 -5.67 0.96
C VAL A 318 -9.34 -5.38 1.83
N THR A 319 -8.16 -5.75 1.35
CA THR A 319 -6.90 -5.59 2.09
C THR A 319 -5.79 -5.11 1.18
N CYS A 320 -4.90 -4.28 1.73
CA CYS A 320 -3.59 -4.03 1.12
C CYS A 320 -2.70 -5.26 1.28
N LEU A 321 -1.90 -5.55 0.25
CA LEU A 321 -0.90 -6.62 0.27
C LEU A 321 0.52 -6.05 0.21
N LYS A 322 1.42 -6.73 0.92
CA LYS A 322 2.87 -6.49 0.91
C LYS A 322 3.25 -5.03 1.20
N GLY A 323 2.45 -4.33 2.01
CA GLY A 323 2.72 -2.99 2.51
C GLY A 323 2.89 -3.02 4.03
N ASN A 324 3.70 -2.10 4.55
CA ASN A 324 4.01 -1.99 5.98
C ASN A 324 3.50 -0.70 6.61
N PHE A 325 3.08 0.27 5.79
CA PHE A 325 2.57 1.54 6.29
C PHE A 325 1.60 2.20 5.31
N TYR A 326 0.89 3.21 5.80
CA TYR A 326 0.22 4.21 4.98
C TYR A 326 0.25 5.59 5.66
N MET A 327 0.15 6.65 4.88
CA MET A 327 0.20 8.04 5.36
C MET A 327 -1.20 8.63 5.52
N VAL A 328 -1.39 9.44 6.57
CA VAL A 328 -2.53 10.34 6.73
C VAL A 328 -2.00 11.72 7.05
N GLY A 329 -2.04 12.62 6.06
CA GLY A 329 -1.34 13.89 6.14
C GLY A 329 0.17 13.64 6.31
N GLN A 330 0.74 14.12 7.42
CA GLN A 330 2.16 13.91 7.76
C GLN A 330 2.40 12.71 8.68
N ASN A 331 1.34 12.03 9.11
CA ASN A 331 1.41 10.94 10.08
C ASN A 331 1.50 9.59 9.38
N CYS A 332 2.39 8.73 9.85
CA CYS A 332 2.60 7.38 9.32
C CYS A 332 1.96 6.33 10.22
N PHE A 333 1.08 5.54 9.63
CA PHE A 333 0.32 4.50 10.31
C PHE A 333 0.84 3.13 9.95
N PHE A 334 0.86 2.25 10.95
CA PHE A 334 1.23 0.85 10.77
C PHE A 334 0.27 0.15 9.79
N CYS A 335 0.80 -0.76 9.00
CA CYS A 335 0.03 -1.72 8.21
C CYS A 335 0.74 -3.08 8.28
N LEU A 336 0.00 -4.14 8.60
CA LEU A 336 0.54 -5.48 8.70
C LEU A 336 0.92 -6.00 7.31
N TYR A 337 2.15 -6.48 7.16
CA TYR A 337 2.57 -7.14 5.93
C TYR A 337 1.77 -8.42 5.71
N LEU A 338 0.94 -8.42 4.67
CA LEU A 338 0.13 -9.57 4.28
C LEU A 338 0.44 -10.03 2.87
N GLU A 339 0.57 -11.34 2.71
CA GLU A 339 0.55 -12.02 1.42
C GLU A 339 -0.83 -12.58 1.13
N GLN A 340 -1.16 -12.77 -0.14
CA GLN A 340 -2.47 -13.27 -0.55
C GLN A 340 -2.80 -14.63 0.09
N GLU A 341 -1.85 -15.58 0.08
CA GLU A 341 -2.03 -16.91 0.68
C GLU A 341 -2.32 -16.81 2.19
N THR A 342 -1.63 -15.91 2.90
CA THR A 342 -1.85 -15.64 4.31
C THR A 342 -3.28 -15.15 4.59
N VAL A 343 -3.79 -14.24 3.75
CA VAL A 343 -5.16 -13.73 3.87
C VAL A 343 -6.17 -14.85 3.64
N ASP A 344 -5.96 -15.64 2.58
CA ASP A 344 -6.84 -16.76 2.24
C ASP A 344 -6.92 -17.80 3.36
N ASP A 345 -5.78 -18.17 3.93
CA ASP A 345 -5.71 -19.14 5.02
C ASP A 345 -6.33 -18.63 6.31
N ALA A 346 -6.14 -17.34 6.62
CA ALA A 346 -6.77 -16.72 7.77
C ALA A 346 -8.30 -16.68 7.64
N VAL A 347 -8.82 -16.35 6.45
CA VAL A 347 -10.27 -16.36 6.15
C VAL A 347 -10.84 -17.78 6.24
N ARG A 348 -10.16 -18.78 5.67
CA ARG A 348 -10.57 -20.19 5.78
C ARG A 348 -10.53 -20.69 7.23
N GLY A 349 -9.51 -20.28 7.99
CA GLY A 349 -9.33 -20.57 9.40
C GLY A 349 -10.38 -19.93 10.31
N ALA A 350 -11.01 -18.84 9.86
CA ALA A 350 -12.14 -18.19 10.52
C ALA A 350 -13.51 -18.83 10.19
N GLY A 351 -13.53 -19.93 9.43
CA GLY A 351 -14.75 -20.69 9.15
C GLY A 351 -15.51 -20.25 7.90
N PHE A 352 -14.84 -19.58 6.97
CA PHE A 352 -15.41 -19.18 5.68
C PHE A 352 -14.86 -20.03 4.53
N ASP A 353 -15.65 -20.14 3.47
CA ASP A 353 -15.23 -20.66 2.18
C ASP A 353 -15.19 -19.50 1.18
N ILE A 354 -14.03 -19.28 0.54
CA ILE A 354 -13.84 -18.20 -0.42
C ILE A 354 -14.61 -18.53 -1.70
N VAL A 355 -15.57 -17.67 -2.04
CA VAL A 355 -16.43 -17.81 -3.23
C VAL A 355 -15.71 -17.30 -4.46
N TRP A 356 -15.09 -16.12 -4.36
CA TRP A 356 -14.24 -15.55 -5.39
C TRP A 356 -13.32 -14.48 -4.82
N SER A 357 -12.28 -14.15 -5.57
CA SER A 357 -11.36 -13.09 -5.22
C SER A 357 -10.75 -12.44 -6.46
N GLU A 358 -10.28 -11.21 -6.32
CA GLU A 358 -9.67 -10.41 -7.38
C GLU A 358 -8.44 -9.67 -6.83
N LEU A 359 -7.33 -9.68 -7.56
CA LEU A 359 -6.09 -8.99 -7.19
C LEU A 359 -5.80 -7.85 -8.17
N ASN A 360 -5.59 -6.65 -7.63
CA ASN A 360 -5.02 -5.53 -8.35
C ASN A 360 -3.55 -5.36 -7.95
N GLN A 361 -2.62 -5.40 -8.90
CA GLN A 361 -1.18 -5.25 -8.64
C GLN A 361 -0.72 -3.78 -8.64
N VAL A 362 -1.65 -2.83 -8.76
CA VAL A 362 -1.33 -1.41 -8.64
C VAL A 362 -0.97 -1.08 -7.19
N SER A 363 0.17 -0.40 -7.02
CA SER A 363 0.61 0.17 -5.74
C SER A 363 0.00 1.56 -5.58
N TYR A 364 -0.22 2.00 -4.36
CA TYR A 364 -0.43 3.42 -4.08
C TYR A 364 0.83 4.22 -4.45
N SER A 365 0.69 5.54 -4.50
CA SER A 365 1.83 6.45 -4.68
C SER A 365 2.86 6.23 -3.54
N LEU A 366 4.15 6.26 -3.89
CA LEU A 366 5.23 5.89 -2.97
C LEU A 366 5.34 6.80 -1.75
N ASP A 367 4.83 8.04 -1.86
CA ASP A 367 4.76 9.01 -0.77
C ASP A 367 3.64 8.71 0.23
N VAL A 368 2.66 7.85 -0.11
CA VAL A 368 1.52 7.55 0.77
C VAL A 368 1.48 6.11 1.25
N SER A 369 2.03 5.13 0.54
CA SER A 369 2.17 3.74 1.01
C SER A 369 3.17 2.96 0.14
N ASN A 370 3.68 1.85 0.68
CA ASN A 370 4.57 0.93 -0.04
C ASN A 370 3.91 -0.40 -0.42
N ASN A 371 2.57 -0.50 -0.38
CA ASN A 371 1.85 -1.71 -0.77
C ASN A 371 2.18 -2.13 -2.21
N ARG A 372 2.08 -3.43 -2.52
CA ARG A 372 2.30 -3.98 -3.88
C ARG A 372 1.04 -4.57 -4.50
N GLY A 373 -0.10 -4.28 -3.90
CA GLY A 373 -1.39 -4.65 -4.44
C GLY A 373 -2.54 -4.42 -3.47
N THR A 374 -3.74 -4.54 -4.00
CA THR A 374 -5.00 -4.51 -3.28
C THR A 374 -5.77 -5.76 -3.64
N TYR A 375 -6.21 -6.50 -2.64
CA TYR A 375 -6.89 -7.77 -2.80
C TYR A 375 -8.32 -7.67 -2.28
N VAL A 376 -9.28 -8.09 -3.12
CA VAL A 376 -10.70 -8.17 -2.76
C VAL A 376 -11.10 -9.64 -2.74
N LEU A 377 -11.79 -10.07 -1.70
CA LEU A 377 -12.37 -11.40 -1.65
C LEU A 377 -13.79 -11.37 -1.10
N VAL A 378 -14.56 -12.35 -1.53
CA VAL A 378 -15.88 -12.69 -1.00
C VAL A 378 -15.83 -14.10 -0.48
N ALA A 379 -16.23 -14.28 0.75
CA ALA A 379 -16.30 -15.57 1.39
C ALA A 379 -17.67 -15.79 2.03
N GLN A 380 -18.13 -17.03 2.03
CA GLN A 380 -19.39 -17.43 2.66
C GLN A 380 -19.09 -18.19 3.95
N LYS A 381 -19.79 -17.84 5.03
CA LYS A 381 -19.64 -18.52 6.31
C LYS A 381 -20.23 -19.92 6.21
N ARG A 382 -19.51 -20.92 6.72
CA ARG A 382 -20.00 -22.30 6.80
C ARG A 382 -21.29 -22.38 7.64
N GLN A 383 -22.13 -23.36 7.30
CA GLN A 383 -23.40 -23.66 7.97
C GLN A 383 -23.21 -24.06 9.43
#